data_AF-A0A6P8IM80-F1
#
_entry.id   AF-A0A6P8IM80-F1
#
_cell.length_a   1.000
_cell.length_b   1.000
_cell.length_c   1.000
_cell.angle_alpha   90.00
_cell.angle_beta   90.00
_cell.angle_gamma   90.00
#
_symmetry.space_group_name_H-M   'P 1'
#
loop_
_entity.id
_entity.type
_entity.pdbx_description
1 polymer ?
#
loop_
_entity_poly.entity_id
_entity_poly.type
_entity_poly.pdbx_seq_one_letter_code
_entity_poly.pdbx_strand_id
1 'polypeptide(L)'
;MSSEKFEEFEDELRVLYEDVNSRVVHRIPKLGGEQKKSAIREVERKIEDANLLIEEMEDEAGRAPGAYRNSMISKVRTYKRDFQKLKKDLGKPSVGPRVTFGRDDLFDTNPEREQKSRVNQGTESLHRATESIARSTRVAVETEQIGGEIIEDLTDQRESLIRTRDRLKETHEDLGRSRRILNSMAIRVATNKLLLLCIIIVELAILGGVVYIKFFKKKK
;
A
#
# COMPACT_ATOMS: atom_id res chain seq x y z
N MET A 1 12.78 -16.16 8.99
CA MET A 1 11.85 -17.10 8.34
C MET A 1 10.50 -16.48 7.98
N SER A 2 9.97 -15.47 8.70
CA SER A 2 8.64 -14.90 8.38
C SER A 2 8.58 -14.08 7.08
N SER A 3 9.68 -13.42 6.68
CA SER A 3 9.72 -12.62 5.44
C SER A 3 9.70 -13.45 4.16
N GLU A 4 10.32 -14.63 4.16
CA GLU A 4 10.51 -15.47 2.96
C GLU A 4 9.19 -16.05 2.45
N LYS A 5 8.36 -16.57 3.37
CA LYS A 5 7.02 -17.06 3.03
C LYS A 5 6.11 -15.94 2.50
N PHE A 6 6.23 -14.75 3.08
CA PHE A 6 5.46 -13.61 2.62
C PHE A 6 5.86 -13.18 1.19
N GLU A 7 7.15 -13.25 0.86
CA GLU A 7 7.64 -12.98 -0.50
C GLU A 7 7.16 -14.04 -1.50
N GLU A 8 7.16 -15.32 -1.12
CA GLU A 8 6.59 -16.40 -1.96
C GLU A 8 5.10 -16.17 -2.27
N PHE A 9 4.31 -15.81 -1.24
CA PHE A 9 2.91 -15.48 -1.44
C PHE A 9 2.72 -14.20 -2.27
N GLU A 10 3.57 -13.19 -2.08
CA GLU A 10 3.54 -11.94 -2.88
C GLU A 10 3.78 -12.22 -4.38
N ASP A 11 4.73 -13.09 -4.69
CA ASP A 11 5.02 -13.50 -6.07
C ASP A 11 3.89 -14.32 -6.70
N GLU A 12 3.35 -15.30 -5.96
CA GLU A 12 2.22 -16.11 -6.44
C GLU A 12 0.97 -15.25 -6.68
N LEU A 13 0.70 -14.32 -5.77
CA LEU A 13 -0.42 -13.38 -5.87
C LEU A 13 -0.25 -12.41 -7.05
N ARG A 14 0.97 -11.99 -7.35
CA ARG A 14 1.29 -11.14 -8.50
C ARG A 14 1.03 -11.87 -9.82
N VAL A 15 1.47 -13.11 -9.94
CA VAL A 15 1.22 -13.94 -11.13
C VAL A 15 -0.28 -14.15 -11.31
N LEU A 16 -1.00 -14.44 -10.22
CA LEU A 16 -2.45 -14.62 -10.25
C LEU A 16 -3.18 -13.33 -10.65
N TYR A 17 -2.73 -12.17 -10.15
CA TYR A 17 -3.27 -10.87 -10.52
C TYR A 17 -3.10 -10.58 -12.02
N GLU A 18 -1.92 -10.84 -12.60
CA GLU A 18 -1.67 -10.63 -14.03
C GLU A 18 -2.56 -11.54 -14.91
N ASP A 19 -2.71 -12.82 -14.55
CA ASP A 19 -3.59 -13.73 -15.29
C ASP A 19 -5.07 -13.32 -15.17
N VAL A 20 -5.55 -12.99 -13.96
CA VAL A 20 -6.92 -12.52 -13.72
C VAL A 20 -7.18 -11.22 -14.49
N ASN A 21 -6.30 -10.23 -14.38
CA ASN A 21 -6.45 -8.94 -15.06
C ASN A 21 -6.45 -9.09 -16.58
N SER A 22 -5.54 -9.89 -17.14
CA SER A 22 -5.50 -10.12 -18.59
C SER A 22 -6.79 -10.79 -19.11
N ARG A 23 -7.36 -11.73 -18.34
CA ARG A 23 -8.63 -12.39 -18.69
C ARG A 23 -9.81 -11.44 -18.59
N VAL A 24 -9.89 -10.63 -17.54
CA VAL A 24 -10.96 -9.65 -17.32
C VAL A 24 -10.93 -8.56 -18.39
N VAL A 25 -9.75 -8.00 -18.70
CA VAL A 25 -9.62 -6.86 -19.61
C VAL A 25 -9.62 -7.26 -21.09
N HIS A 26 -8.94 -8.36 -21.46
CA HIS A 26 -8.72 -8.68 -22.87
C HIS A 26 -9.54 -9.85 -23.41
N ARG A 27 -9.96 -10.80 -22.56
CA ARG A 27 -10.58 -12.06 -23.01
C ARG A 27 -12.09 -12.09 -22.80
N ILE A 28 -12.58 -11.75 -21.61
CA ILE A 28 -14.02 -11.74 -21.28
C ILE A 28 -14.85 -10.79 -22.17
N PRO A 29 -14.37 -9.60 -22.57
CA PRO A 29 -15.14 -8.70 -23.45
C PRO A 29 -15.30 -9.23 -24.87
N LYS A 30 -14.38 -10.10 -25.33
CA LYS A 30 -14.40 -10.69 -26.68
C LYS A 30 -15.23 -11.97 -26.77
N LEU A 31 -15.59 -12.56 -25.64
CA LEU A 31 -16.34 -13.81 -25.56
C LEU A 31 -17.84 -13.54 -25.40
N GLY A 32 -18.67 -14.39 -26.04
CA GLY A 32 -20.12 -14.32 -25.97
C GLY A 32 -20.74 -15.61 -25.39
N GLY A 33 -21.96 -15.51 -24.89
CA GLY A 33 -22.78 -16.67 -24.50
C GLY A 33 -22.17 -17.54 -23.41
N GLU A 34 -22.16 -18.85 -23.63
CA GLU A 34 -21.74 -19.87 -22.67
C GLU A 34 -20.24 -19.84 -22.36
N GLN A 35 -19.40 -19.53 -23.36
CA GLN A 35 -17.97 -19.36 -23.17
C GLN A 35 -17.64 -18.18 -22.25
N LYS A 36 -18.40 -17.07 -22.35
CA LYS A 36 -18.28 -15.94 -21.43
C LYS A 36 -18.64 -16.34 -20.00
N LYS A 37 -19.73 -17.10 -19.83
CA LYS A 37 -20.18 -17.56 -18.51
C LYS A 37 -19.19 -18.53 -17.86
N SER A 38 -18.60 -19.43 -18.64
CA SER A 38 -17.54 -20.34 -18.18
C SER A 38 -16.27 -19.58 -17.79
N ALA A 39 -15.83 -18.64 -18.62
CA ALA A 39 -14.66 -17.81 -18.33
C ALA A 39 -14.85 -16.92 -17.09
N ILE A 40 -16.06 -16.37 -16.87
CA ILE A 40 -16.39 -15.61 -15.65
C ILE A 40 -16.27 -16.50 -14.42
N ARG A 41 -16.84 -17.71 -14.42
CA ARG A 41 -16.73 -18.66 -13.29
C ARG A 41 -15.29 -19.06 -12.99
N GLU A 42 -14.48 -19.26 -14.03
CA GLU A 42 -13.06 -19.57 -13.85
C GLU A 42 -12.31 -18.40 -13.19
N VAL A 43 -12.61 -17.17 -13.60
CA VAL A 43 -12.04 -15.96 -12.99
C VAL A 43 -12.55 -15.76 -11.56
N GLU A 44 -13.83 -16.01 -11.28
CA GLU A 44 -14.39 -15.99 -9.92
C GLU A 44 -13.65 -16.96 -9.00
N ARG A 45 -13.40 -18.20 -9.46
CA ARG A 45 -12.62 -19.19 -8.71
C ARG A 45 -11.20 -18.72 -8.42
N LYS A 46 -10.51 -18.14 -9.42
CA LYS A 46 -9.16 -17.58 -9.23
C LYS A 46 -9.14 -16.39 -8.27
N ILE A 47 -10.21 -15.60 -8.23
CA ILE A 47 -10.36 -14.53 -7.24
C ILE A 47 -10.57 -15.12 -5.85
N GLU A 48 -11.31 -16.21 -5.70
CA GLU A 48 -11.44 -16.93 -4.42
C GLU A 48 -10.09 -17.50 -3.96
N ASP A 49 -9.34 -18.15 -4.85
CA ASP A 49 -7.98 -18.65 -4.56
C ASP A 49 -7.05 -17.50 -4.12
N ALA A 50 -7.13 -16.33 -4.79
CA ALA A 50 -6.38 -15.14 -4.41
C ALA A 50 -6.75 -14.63 -3.01
N ASN A 51 -8.04 -14.71 -2.61
CA ASN A 51 -8.47 -14.27 -1.28
C ASN A 51 -7.93 -15.18 -0.18
N LEU A 52 -7.83 -16.49 -0.43
CA LEU A 52 -7.20 -17.44 0.51
C LEU A 52 -5.72 -17.09 0.69
N LEU A 53 -5.01 -16.79 -0.40
CA LEU A 53 -3.61 -16.39 -0.34
C LEU A 53 -3.41 -15.05 0.40
N ILE A 54 -4.33 -14.11 0.22
CA ILE A 54 -4.36 -12.85 0.98
C ILE A 54 -4.52 -13.10 2.47
N GLU A 55 -5.40 -14.03 2.87
CA GLU A 55 -5.62 -14.39 4.27
C GLU A 55 -4.35 -15.00 4.88
N GLU A 56 -3.66 -15.89 4.16
CA GLU A 56 -2.36 -16.45 4.58
C GLU A 56 -1.26 -15.37 4.68
N MET A 57 -1.27 -14.38 3.78
CA MET A 57 -0.39 -13.21 3.86
C MET A 57 -0.72 -12.28 5.04
N GLU A 58 -2.01 -12.09 5.37
CA GLU A 58 -2.44 -11.33 6.57
C GLU A 58 -1.94 -12.02 7.85
N ASP A 59 -2.07 -13.34 7.92
CA ASP A 59 -1.60 -14.16 9.05
C ASP A 59 -0.08 -14.09 9.23
N GLU A 60 0.67 -14.19 8.14
CA GLU A 60 2.14 -14.13 8.19
C GLU A 60 2.63 -12.70 8.49
N ALA A 61 1.98 -11.68 7.93
CA ALA A 61 2.22 -10.29 8.29
C ALA A 61 1.93 -10.02 9.78
N GLY A 62 0.90 -10.65 10.35
CA GLY A 62 0.55 -10.57 11.77
C GLY A 62 1.63 -11.11 12.71
N ARG A 63 2.41 -12.10 12.26
CA ARG A 63 3.53 -12.71 13.01
C ARG A 63 4.83 -11.90 12.95
N ALA A 64 4.92 -10.90 12.07
CA ALA A 64 6.11 -10.08 11.90
C ALA A 64 6.25 -8.98 12.99
N PRO A 65 7.48 -8.66 13.46
CA PRO A 65 7.70 -7.62 14.45
C PRO A 65 7.88 -6.21 13.84
N GLY A 66 7.34 -5.20 14.55
CA GLY A 66 7.70 -3.78 14.39
C GLY A 66 7.32 -3.16 13.04
N ALA A 67 8.28 -2.48 12.40
CA ALA A 67 8.06 -1.72 11.16
C ALA A 67 7.77 -2.59 9.94
N TYR A 68 8.26 -3.83 9.91
CA TYR A 68 8.00 -4.79 8.82
C TYR A 68 6.52 -5.16 8.73
N ARG A 69 5.86 -5.37 9.89
CA ARG A 69 4.43 -5.62 9.96
C ARG A 69 3.60 -4.53 9.30
N ASN A 70 3.90 -3.26 9.58
CA ASN A 70 3.16 -2.14 9.02
C ASN A 70 3.32 -2.06 7.49
N SER A 71 4.53 -2.33 6.99
CA SER A 71 4.79 -2.42 5.54
C SER A 71 4.03 -3.58 4.89
N MET A 72 4.09 -4.77 5.49
CA MET A 72 3.43 -5.98 4.99
C MET A 72 1.90 -5.83 4.99
N ILE A 73 1.31 -5.35 6.09
CA ILE A 73 -0.14 -5.08 6.17
C ILE A 73 -0.58 -4.06 5.11
N SER A 74 0.22 -3.01 4.87
CA SER A 74 -0.08 -2.02 3.83
C SER A 74 -0.09 -2.63 2.42
N LYS A 75 0.83 -3.56 2.13
CA LYS A 75 0.84 -4.30 0.87
C LYS A 75 -0.40 -5.19 0.75
N VAL A 76 -0.71 -5.96 1.79
CA VAL A 76 -1.87 -6.86 1.80
C VAL A 76 -3.18 -6.10 1.59
N ARG A 77 -3.37 -4.95 2.26
CA ARG A 77 -4.52 -4.06 2.03
C ARG A 77 -4.60 -3.54 0.59
N THR A 78 -3.46 -3.32 -0.07
CA THR A 78 -3.44 -2.87 -1.46
C THR A 78 -3.89 -3.97 -2.41
N TYR A 79 -3.35 -5.18 -2.25
CA TYR A 79 -3.77 -6.35 -3.01
C TYR A 79 -5.26 -6.66 -2.83
N LYS A 80 -5.76 -6.62 -1.59
CA LYS A 80 -7.19 -6.78 -1.28
C LYS A 80 -8.08 -5.80 -2.06
N ARG A 81 -7.68 -4.52 -2.12
CA ARG A 81 -8.40 -3.50 -2.91
C ARG A 81 -8.37 -3.78 -4.40
N ASP A 82 -7.25 -4.25 -4.93
CA ASP A 82 -7.09 -4.51 -6.36
C ASP A 82 -7.92 -5.73 -6.81
N PHE A 83 -7.95 -6.81 -6.01
CA PHE A 83 -8.83 -7.96 -6.27
C PHE A 83 -10.32 -7.62 -6.09
N GLN A 84 -10.68 -6.77 -5.14
CA GLN A 84 -12.06 -6.27 -5.00
C GLN A 84 -12.50 -5.44 -6.22
N LYS A 85 -11.62 -4.60 -6.77
CA LYS A 85 -11.90 -3.87 -8.02
C LYS A 85 -12.12 -4.81 -9.20
N LEU A 86 -11.22 -5.80 -9.37
CA LEU A 86 -11.36 -6.83 -10.41
C LEU A 86 -12.68 -7.60 -10.29
N LYS A 87 -13.07 -7.98 -9.07
CA LYS A 87 -14.36 -8.63 -8.80
C LYS A 87 -15.55 -7.73 -9.15
N LYS A 88 -15.49 -6.43 -8.82
CA LYS A 88 -16.54 -5.46 -9.16
C LYS A 88 -16.64 -5.24 -10.67
N ASP A 89 -15.52 -5.20 -11.39
CA ASP A 89 -15.50 -5.04 -12.84
C ASP A 89 -15.97 -6.29 -13.59
N LEU A 90 -15.75 -7.48 -13.01
CA LEU A 90 -16.33 -8.74 -13.49
C LEU A 90 -17.84 -8.83 -13.24
N GLY A 91 -18.28 -8.36 -12.06
CA GLY A 91 -19.68 -8.40 -11.60
C GLY A 91 -20.59 -7.35 -12.22
N LYS A 92 -20.06 -6.36 -12.94
CA LYS A 92 -20.87 -5.50 -13.81
C LYS A 92 -21.28 -6.34 -15.02
N PRO A 93 -22.56 -6.76 -15.15
CA PRO A 93 -23.01 -7.22 -16.45
C PRO A 93 -22.73 -6.07 -17.41
N SER A 94 -22.22 -6.37 -18.62
CA SER A 94 -22.14 -5.37 -19.66
C SER A 94 -23.58 -4.97 -20.02
N VAL A 95 -24.15 -4.06 -19.23
CA VAL A 95 -25.32 -3.27 -19.60
C VAL A 95 -24.80 -2.23 -20.58
N GLY A 96 -24.27 -2.72 -21.71
CA GLY A 96 -24.31 -1.94 -22.92
C GLY A 96 -25.79 -1.74 -23.22
N PRO A 97 -26.24 -0.53 -23.57
CA PRO A 97 -27.60 -0.31 -24.05
C PRO A 97 -27.78 -1.17 -25.30
N ARG A 98 -28.31 -2.39 -25.16
CA ARG A 98 -28.92 -3.10 -26.27
C ARG A 98 -30.25 -2.42 -26.50
N VAL A 99 -30.19 -1.29 -27.19
CA VAL A 99 -31.33 -0.75 -27.90
C VAL A 99 -31.54 -1.68 -29.09
N THR A 100 -32.18 -2.82 -28.86
CA THR A 100 -32.80 -3.57 -29.94
C THR A 100 -34.04 -2.79 -30.33
N PHE A 101 -33.89 -1.82 -31.24
CA PHE A 101 -35.02 -1.29 -32.00
C PHE A 101 -35.63 -2.49 -32.73
N GLY A 102 -36.79 -2.93 -32.22
CA GLY A 102 -37.58 -4.00 -32.81
C GLY A 102 -37.92 -3.65 -34.25
N ARG A 103 -37.35 -4.42 -35.17
CA ARG A 103 -37.72 -4.46 -36.58
C ARG A 103 -38.17 -5.88 -36.87
N ASP A 104 -39.34 -6.23 -36.35
CA ASP A 104 -40.20 -7.29 -36.87
C ASP A 104 -41.56 -7.23 -36.14
N ASP A 105 -42.59 -7.73 -36.80
CA ASP A 105 -44.02 -7.72 -36.45
C ASP A 105 -44.81 -6.43 -36.75
N LEU A 106 -44.99 -6.22 -38.05
CA LEU A 106 -45.99 -5.33 -38.64
C LEU A 106 -47.13 -6.13 -39.30
N PHE A 107 -47.67 -7.20 -38.69
CA PHE A 107 -48.90 -7.84 -39.18
C PHE A 107 -49.67 -8.60 -38.07
N ASP A 108 -50.30 -7.89 -37.12
CA ASP A 108 -51.52 -8.40 -36.46
C ASP A 108 -52.35 -7.24 -35.88
N THR A 109 -53.30 -6.74 -36.69
CA THR A 109 -54.24 -5.68 -36.30
C THR A 109 -55.31 -6.23 -35.37
N ASN A 110 -55.03 -6.26 -34.06
CA ASN A 110 -56.06 -6.39 -33.03
C ASN A 110 -55.82 -5.34 -31.90
N PRO A 111 -56.54 -4.21 -31.91
CA PRO A 111 -56.22 -3.04 -31.07
C PRO A 111 -56.32 -3.30 -29.56
N GLU A 112 -57.16 -4.26 -29.13
CA GLU A 112 -57.32 -4.57 -27.70
C GLU A 112 -56.15 -5.37 -27.10
N ARG A 113 -55.48 -6.21 -27.91
CA ARG A 113 -54.30 -6.98 -27.48
C ARG A 113 -53.06 -6.10 -27.42
N GLU A 114 -52.95 -5.14 -28.33
CA GLU A 114 -51.86 -4.16 -28.37
C GLU A 114 -51.85 -3.27 -27.13
N GLN A 115 -53.03 -2.84 -26.66
CA GLN A 115 -53.15 -1.98 -25.48
C GLN A 115 -52.81 -2.73 -24.18
N LYS A 116 -53.23 -3.98 -24.02
CA LYS A 116 -52.83 -4.85 -22.90
C LYS A 116 -51.32 -5.17 -22.92
N SER A 117 -50.76 -5.43 -24.10
CA SER A 117 -49.32 -5.66 -24.28
C SER A 117 -48.51 -4.44 -23.84
N ARG A 118 -48.90 -3.23 -24.30
CA ARG A 118 -48.23 -1.96 -23.92
C ARG A 118 -48.30 -1.68 -22.42
N VAL A 119 -49.43 -1.95 -21.77
CA VAL A 119 -49.56 -1.79 -20.31
C VAL A 119 -48.68 -2.80 -19.58
N ASN A 120 -48.69 -4.09 -19.94
CA ASN A 120 -47.82 -5.09 -19.33
C ASN A 120 -46.34 -4.74 -19.52
N GLN A 121 -45.95 -4.29 -20.71
CA GLN A 121 -44.58 -3.88 -21.03
C GLN A 121 -44.16 -2.61 -20.26
N GLY A 122 -45.09 -1.67 -20.04
CA GLY A 122 -44.88 -0.52 -19.17
C GLY A 122 -44.71 -0.94 -17.71
N THR A 123 -45.51 -1.90 -17.23
CA THR A 123 -45.44 -2.44 -15.87
C THR A 123 -44.13 -3.20 -15.63
N GLU A 124 -43.70 -3.99 -16.61
CA GLU A 124 -42.43 -4.72 -16.55
C GLU A 124 -41.24 -3.76 -16.57
N SER A 125 -41.31 -2.70 -17.38
CA SER A 125 -40.29 -1.64 -17.41
C SER A 125 -40.20 -0.91 -16.07
N LEU A 126 -41.34 -0.61 -15.45
CA LEU A 126 -41.41 0.00 -14.11
C LEU A 126 -40.83 -0.93 -13.04
N HIS A 127 -41.16 -2.22 -13.08
CA HIS A 127 -40.61 -3.21 -12.17
C HIS A 127 -39.09 -3.30 -12.29
N ARG A 128 -38.55 -3.37 -13.52
CA ARG A 128 -37.11 -3.36 -13.79
C ARG A 128 -36.43 -2.08 -13.33
N ALA A 129 -37.06 -0.92 -13.54
CA ALA A 129 -36.53 0.36 -13.08
C ALA A 129 -36.49 0.42 -11.54
N THR A 130 -37.54 -0.06 -10.87
CA THR A 130 -37.62 -0.15 -9.41
C THR A 130 -36.54 -1.05 -8.85
N GLU A 131 -36.35 -2.23 -9.44
CA GLU A 131 -35.30 -3.17 -9.05
C GLU A 131 -33.89 -2.59 -9.29
N SER A 132 -33.71 -1.83 -10.38
CA SER A 132 -32.45 -1.14 -10.67
C SER A 132 -32.14 -0.04 -9.65
N ILE A 133 -33.15 0.72 -9.21
CA ILE A 133 -33.01 1.72 -8.16
C ILE A 133 -32.69 1.05 -6.82
N ALA A 134 -33.38 -0.04 -6.47
CA ALA A 134 -33.09 -0.81 -5.26
C ALA A 134 -31.65 -1.37 -5.24
N ARG A 135 -31.15 -1.83 -6.39
CA ARG A 135 -29.73 -2.23 -6.50
C ARG A 135 -28.78 -1.04 -6.40
N SER A 136 -29.10 0.09 -7.03
CA SER A 136 -28.24 1.28 -7.01
C SER A 136 -28.13 1.89 -5.62
N THR A 137 -29.23 1.92 -4.86
CA THR A 137 -29.24 2.37 -3.45
C THR A 137 -28.41 1.45 -2.57
N ARG A 138 -28.52 0.12 -2.75
CA ARG A 138 -27.66 -0.84 -2.04
C ARG A 138 -26.18 -0.61 -2.31
N VAL A 139 -25.80 -0.44 -3.58
CA VAL A 139 -24.40 -0.18 -3.97
C VAL A 139 -23.92 1.18 -3.44
N ALA A 140 -24.79 2.19 -3.41
CA ALA A 140 -24.46 3.50 -2.86
C ALA A 140 -24.15 3.41 -1.36
N VAL A 141 -24.97 2.69 -0.59
CA VAL A 141 -24.74 2.47 0.86
C VAL A 141 -23.47 1.69 1.12
N GLU A 142 -23.21 0.63 0.36
CA GLU A 142 -21.95 -0.13 0.45
C GLU A 142 -20.74 0.76 0.11
N THR A 143 -20.88 1.63 -0.89
CA THR A 143 -19.82 2.58 -1.27
C THR A 143 -19.60 3.65 -0.21
N GLU A 144 -20.65 4.12 0.47
CA GLU A 144 -20.56 5.06 1.60
C GLU A 144 -19.85 4.41 2.79
N GLN A 145 -20.16 3.14 3.09
CA GLN A 145 -19.50 2.39 4.15
C GLN A 145 -18.00 2.23 3.87
N ILE A 146 -17.63 1.81 2.66
CA ILE A 146 -16.22 1.72 2.23
C ILE A 146 -15.54 3.10 2.28
N GLY A 147 -16.25 4.16 1.87
CA GLY A 147 -15.77 5.53 1.95
C GLY A 147 -15.46 5.97 3.38
N GLY A 148 -16.32 5.59 4.34
CA GLY A 148 -16.11 5.84 5.76
C GLY A 148 -14.86 5.14 6.30
N GLU A 149 -14.69 3.85 6.00
CA GLU A 149 -13.51 3.07 6.38
C GLU A 149 -12.22 3.67 5.80
N ILE A 150 -12.25 4.15 4.55
CA ILE A 150 -11.10 4.84 3.93
C ILE A 150 -10.76 6.14 4.68
N ILE A 151 -11.75 6.91 5.13
CA ILE A 151 -11.51 8.16 5.87
C ILE A 151 -10.89 7.87 7.25
N GLU A 152 -11.34 6.82 7.92
CA GLU A 152 -10.76 6.35 9.18
C GLU A 152 -9.30 5.94 8.99
N ASP A 153 -9.02 5.09 8.00
CA ASP A 153 -7.67 4.65 7.65
C ASP A 153 -6.73 5.84 7.31
N LEU A 154 -7.23 6.83 6.56
CA LEU A 154 -6.46 8.04 6.24
C LEU A 154 -6.17 8.89 7.48
N THR A 155 -7.09 8.91 8.44
CA THR A 155 -6.91 9.61 9.71
C THR A 155 -5.81 8.95 10.54
N ASP A 156 -5.81 7.62 10.62
CA ASP A 156 -4.76 6.84 11.29
C ASP A 156 -3.40 7.01 10.62
N GLN A 157 -3.36 6.98 9.28
CA GLN A 157 -2.13 7.25 8.52
C GLN A 157 -1.60 8.66 8.77
N ARG A 158 -2.47 9.66 8.80
CA ARG A 158 -2.11 11.04 9.13
C ARG A 158 -1.52 11.13 10.53
N GLU A 159 -2.12 10.46 11.51
CA GLU A 159 -1.60 10.44 12.88
C GLU A 159 -0.22 9.79 12.96
N SER A 160 -0.02 8.65 12.27
CA SER A 160 1.29 7.98 12.18
C SER A 160 2.35 8.88 11.54
N LEU A 161 2.00 9.63 10.48
CA LEU A 161 2.88 10.58 9.82
C LEU A 161 3.25 11.73 10.78
N ILE A 162 2.28 12.28 11.52
CA ILE A 162 2.52 13.32 12.52
C ILE A 162 3.48 12.81 13.60
N ARG A 163 3.25 11.62 14.17
CA ARG A 163 4.15 11.00 15.16
C ARG A 163 5.56 10.81 14.62
N THR A 164 5.69 10.35 13.37
CA THR A 164 6.99 10.16 12.71
C THR A 164 7.71 11.49 12.51
N ARG A 165 6.99 12.52 12.08
CA ARG A 165 7.51 13.89 11.92
C ARG A 165 8.00 14.46 13.26
N ASP A 166 7.23 14.27 14.33
CA ASP A 166 7.58 14.78 15.65
C ASP A 166 8.82 14.07 16.21
N ARG A 167 8.92 12.73 16.06
CA ARG A 167 10.13 11.97 16.39
C ARG A 167 11.36 12.42 15.59
N LEU A 168 11.18 12.73 14.30
CA LEU A 168 12.27 13.22 13.46
C LEU A 168 12.75 14.61 13.93
N LYS A 169 11.82 15.48 14.33
CA LYS A 169 12.14 16.80 14.89
C LYS A 169 12.90 16.68 16.22
N GLU A 170 12.46 15.80 17.11
CA GLU A 170 13.16 15.49 18.37
C GLU A 170 14.57 14.92 18.11
N THR A 171 14.69 13.98 17.17
CA THR A 171 15.98 13.39 16.77
C THR A 171 16.93 14.45 16.21
N HIS A 172 16.44 15.43 15.44
CA HIS A 172 17.24 16.56 14.97
C HIS A 172 17.74 17.44 16.12
N GLU A 173 16.93 17.66 17.15
CA GLU A 173 17.33 18.41 18.34
C GLU A 173 18.42 17.68 19.15
N ASP A 174 18.25 16.37 19.34
CA ASP A 174 19.20 15.51 20.05
C ASP A 174 20.53 15.33 19.30
N LEU A 175 20.50 15.29 17.96
CA LEU A 175 21.70 15.36 17.12
C LEU A 175 22.47 16.67 17.34
N GLY A 176 21.74 17.78 17.45
CA GLY A 176 22.31 19.10 17.74
C GLY A 176 23.00 19.14 19.12
N ARG A 177 22.38 18.55 20.14
CA ARG A 177 22.96 18.43 21.50
C ARG A 177 24.17 17.50 21.50
N SER A 178 24.08 16.35 20.86
CA SER A 178 25.17 15.37 20.74
C SER A 178 26.40 15.97 20.07
N ARG A 179 26.23 16.75 19.00
CA ARG A 179 27.33 17.44 18.32
C ARG A 179 28.03 18.47 19.22
N ARG A 180 27.28 19.19 20.06
CA ARG A 180 27.88 20.12 21.05
C ARG A 180 28.69 19.36 22.10
N ILE A 181 28.17 18.25 22.61
CA ILE A 181 28.88 17.43 23.60
C ILE A 181 30.17 16.87 22.98
N LEU A 182 30.09 16.29 21.78
CA LEU A 182 31.26 15.76 21.06
C LEU A 182 32.32 16.84 20.82
N ASN A 183 31.93 18.03 20.35
CA ASN A 183 32.88 19.14 20.19
C ASN A 183 33.52 19.56 21.52
N SER A 184 32.75 19.60 22.62
CA SER A 184 33.29 19.92 23.94
C SER A 184 34.28 18.86 24.45
N MET A 185 34.06 17.58 24.13
CA MET A 185 34.98 16.49 24.45
C MET A 185 36.24 16.57 23.57
N ALA A 186 36.09 16.83 22.28
CA ALA A 186 37.20 16.98 21.34
C ALA A 186 38.16 18.11 21.75
N ILE A 187 37.62 19.28 22.14
CA ILE A 187 38.42 20.42 22.61
C ILE A 187 39.14 20.07 23.93
N ARG A 188 38.47 19.40 24.87
CA ARG A 188 39.09 18.94 26.13
C ARG A 188 40.22 17.93 25.89
N VAL A 189 40.05 17.02 24.96
CA VAL A 189 41.11 16.06 24.58
C VAL A 189 42.28 16.77 23.89
N ALA A 190 41.99 17.71 22.99
CA ALA A 190 43.03 18.48 22.29
C ALA A 190 43.86 19.34 23.26
N THR A 191 43.21 20.03 24.20
CA THR A 191 43.89 20.83 25.24
C THR A 191 44.75 19.96 26.15
N ASN A 192 44.25 18.80 26.61
CA ASN A 192 45.05 17.87 27.39
C ASN A 192 46.28 17.35 26.61
N LYS A 193 46.12 17.02 25.32
CA LYS A 193 47.24 16.60 24.46
C LYS A 193 48.27 17.72 24.27
N LEU A 194 47.83 18.96 24.10
CA LEU A 194 48.71 20.11 23.96
C LEU A 194 49.52 20.35 25.24
N LEU A 195 48.88 20.30 26.42
CA LEU A 195 49.56 20.45 27.71
C LEU A 195 50.62 19.35 27.92
N LEU A 196 50.30 18.09 27.58
CA LEU A 196 51.26 16.99 27.65
C LEU A 196 52.50 17.26 26.78
N LEU A 197 52.30 17.73 25.55
CA LEU A 197 53.40 18.06 24.63
C LEU A 197 54.26 19.21 25.15
N CYS A 198 53.65 20.24 25.74
CA CYS A 198 54.38 21.34 26.38
C CYS A 198 55.28 20.85 27.54
N ILE A 199 54.78 19.95 28.40
CA ILE A 199 55.56 19.39 29.51
C ILE A 199 56.79 18.63 28.99
N ILE A 200 56.62 17.78 27.98
CA ILE A 200 57.71 17.00 27.38
C ILE A 200 58.81 17.93 26.81
N ILE A 201 58.43 19.02 26.13
CA ILE A 201 59.40 19.99 25.58
C ILE A 201 60.19 20.67 26.72
N VAL A 202 59.52 21.05 27.80
CA VAL A 202 60.17 21.68 28.95
C VAL A 202 61.16 20.72 29.62
N GLU A 203 60.80 19.46 29.81
CA GLU A 203 61.69 18.44 30.36
C GLU A 203 62.95 18.23 29.49
N LEU A 204 62.77 18.15 28.16
CA LEU A 204 63.88 18.03 27.22
C LEU A 204 64.81 19.26 27.24
N ALA A 205 64.25 20.47 27.37
CA ALA A 205 65.03 21.70 27.47
C ALA A 205 65.89 21.73 28.74
N ILE A 206 65.33 21.32 29.88
CA ILE A 206 66.07 21.22 31.15
C ILE A 206 67.20 20.19 31.05
N LEU A 207 66.90 18.98 30.55
CA LEU A 207 67.90 17.93 30.33
C LEU A 207 69.03 18.42 29.40
N GLY A 208 68.67 19.03 28.28
CA GLY A 208 69.63 19.61 27.34
C GLY A 208 70.50 20.69 27.98
N GLY A 209 69.90 21.59 28.76
CA GLY A 209 70.61 22.63 29.50
C GLY A 209 71.62 22.06 30.52
N VAL A 210 71.23 21.05 31.29
CA VAL A 210 72.11 20.39 32.27
C VAL A 210 73.27 19.67 31.57
N VAL A 211 73.00 18.96 30.48
CA VAL A 211 74.05 18.28 29.69
C VAL A 211 75.01 19.30 29.10
N TYR A 212 74.51 20.41 28.54
CA TYR A 212 75.32 21.50 28.01
C TYR A 212 76.24 22.08 29.07
N ILE A 213 75.71 22.44 30.25
CA ILE A 213 76.52 22.94 31.36
C ILE A 213 77.57 21.90 31.80
N LYS A 214 77.19 20.63 31.95
CA LYS A 214 78.12 19.58 32.41
C LYS A 214 79.24 19.31 31.41
N PHE A 215 78.96 19.31 30.11
CA PHE A 215 79.95 19.00 29.08
C PHE A 215 80.83 20.20 28.70
N PHE A 216 80.25 21.40 28.57
CA PHE A 216 80.99 22.60 28.17
C PHE A 216 81.69 23.30 29.34
N LYS A 217 81.09 23.31 30.54
CA LYS A 217 81.65 24.01 31.70
C LYS A 217 82.73 23.20 32.44
N LYS A 218 82.80 21.88 32.22
CA LYS A 218 83.86 21.00 32.77
C LYS A 218 85.09 20.89 31.84
N LYS A 219 85.03 21.47 30.63
CA LYS A 219 86.11 21.46 29.64
C LYS A 219 86.93 22.76 29.61
N LYS A 220 86.67 23.67 30.55
CA LYS A 220 87.46 24.88 30.82
C LYS A 220 88.03 24.77 32.22
#